data_AF-A0A2E1S073-F1
#
_entry.id   AF-A0A2E1S073-F1
#
_cell.length_a   1.000
_cell.length_b   1.000
_cell.length_c   1.000
_cell.angle_alpha   90.00
_cell.angle_beta   90.00
_cell.angle_gamma   90.00
#
_symmetry.space_group_name_H-M   'P 1'
#
loop_
_entity.id
_entity.type
_entity.pdbx_description
1 polymer ?
#
loop_
_entity_poly.entity_id
_entity_poly.type
_entity_poly.pdbx_seq_one_letter_code
_entity_poly.pdbx_strand_id
1 'polypeptide(L)'
;MAELRIATTLADGLRPLGTAGQRSHQLVAETLREALGDKHASLFAEPVVSPRGDQVDWYSSASGQIQKLSAMTGPDAEQAQAELSRLVSDIKKHAEKLAQSRDENTRRQAETLTNALEIPDESHVYMVGGQPVLTCWSHELDVRAAPTGVLYGLIPGAAAASHAAAGGGSNGNIDQTSRAASGFPWLRIVAWLLLAGLILCLFYALLAPCGLWGPQWLKLNRCEAPKVAVHNPQEERIAVLRRDIEGLKDGLADFERSCLVREIDRLNTPPEPKPEPEP
;
A
#
# COMPACT_ATOMS: atom_id res chain seq x y z
N MET A 1 5.11 17.15 19.33
CA MET A 1 6.46 16.54 19.24
C MET A 1 7.09 17.09 17.98
N ALA A 2 8.39 17.44 17.97
CA ALA A 2 9.02 18.01 16.79
C ALA A 2 9.25 16.91 15.75
N GLU A 3 8.47 16.92 14.67
CA GLU A 3 8.68 16.04 13.52
C GLU A 3 9.86 16.59 12.71
N LEU A 4 10.98 15.90 12.78
CA LEU A 4 12.18 16.28 12.05
C LEU A 4 12.07 15.72 10.62
N ARG A 5 12.04 16.61 9.62
CA ARG A 5 12.09 16.19 8.21
C ARG A 5 13.48 15.66 7.88
N ILE A 6 13.57 14.39 7.49
CA ILE A 6 14.85 13.71 7.21
C ILE A 6 15.21 13.68 5.73
N ALA A 7 14.22 13.61 4.84
CA ALA A 7 14.44 13.52 3.40
C ALA A 7 13.20 13.94 2.61
N THR A 8 13.39 14.29 1.34
CA THR A 8 12.33 14.44 0.34
C THR A 8 12.68 13.52 -0.83
N THR A 9 11.72 12.71 -1.29
CA THR A 9 11.91 11.79 -2.41
C THR A 9 10.87 12.02 -3.49
N LEU A 10 11.22 11.70 -4.74
CA LEU A 10 10.25 11.67 -5.84
C LEU A 10 9.45 10.37 -5.78
N ALA A 11 8.17 10.44 -6.15
CA ALA A 11 7.33 9.26 -6.30
C ALA A 11 7.60 8.50 -7.61
N ASP A 12 8.19 9.18 -8.60
CA ASP A 12 8.51 8.58 -9.90
C ASP A 12 9.60 7.51 -9.79
N GLY A 13 9.50 6.46 -10.59
CA GLY A 13 10.43 5.33 -10.56
C GLY A 13 10.33 4.43 -9.33
N LEU A 14 9.32 4.58 -8.48
CA LEU A 14 9.05 3.71 -7.33
C LEU A 14 7.76 2.91 -7.54
N ARG A 15 7.83 1.60 -7.32
CA ARG A 15 6.67 0.71 -7.35
C ARG A 15 6.22 0.41 -5.91
N PRO A 16 4.99 0.77 -5.54
CA PRO A 16 4.51 0.54 -4.19
C PRO A 16 4.13 -0.93 -3.96
N LEU A 17 4.43 -1.44 -2.77
CA LEU A 17 4.15 -2.81 -2.33
C LEU A 17 2.89 -2.86 -1.44
N GLY A 18 2.03 -3.85 -1.67
CA GLY A 18 0.74 -3.98 -0.96
C GLY A 18 -0.31 -2.94 -1.36
N THR A 19 -1.35 -2.81 -0.53
CA THR A 19 -2.41 -1.79 -0.69
C THR A 19 -2.04 -0.48 0.01
N ALA A 20 -2.74 0.62 -0.31
CA ALA A 20 -2.53 1.90 0.38
C ALA A 20 -2.75 1.80 1.91
N GLY A 21 -3.71 0.99 2.35
CA GLY A 21 -3.96 0.77 3.78
C GLY A 21 -2.82 0.00 4.48
N GLN A 22 -2.21 -0.97 3.79
CA GLN A 22 -1.04 -1.69 4.31
C GLN A 22 0.20 -0.79 4.39
N ARG A 23 0.27 0.28 3.58
CA ARG A 23 1.32 1.30 3.65
C ARG A 23 1.00 2.46 4.59
N SER A 24 0.02 2.30 5.49
CA SER A 24 -0.26 3.31 6.50
C SER A 24 0.85 3.32 7.55
N HIS A 25 1.55 4.45 7.70
CA HIS A 25 2.56 4.61 8.73
C HIS A 25 2.00 4.36 10.12
N GLN A 26 0.84 4.95 10.42
CA GLN A 26 0.17 4.78 11.70
C GLN A 26 -0.12 3.30 12.01
N LEU A 27 -0.57 2.54 11.01
CA LEU A 27 -0.85 1.11 11.18
C LEU A 27 0.44 0.34 11.53
N VAL A 28 1.51 0.54 10.75
CA VAL A 28 2.79 -0.15 10.93
C VAL A 28 3.41 0.25 12.28
N ALA A 29 3.48 1.54 12.56
CA ALA A 29 4.09 2.07 13.78
C ALA A 29 3.36 1.60 15.03
N GLU A 30 2.02 1.62 15.05
CA GLU A 30 1.25 1.15 16.21
C GLU A 30 1.40 -0.36 16.41
N THR A 31 1.27 -1.14 15.33
CA THR A 31 1.45 -2.60 15.40
C THR A 31 2.81 -2.97 15.97
N LEU A 32 3.88 -2.28 15.54
CA LEU A 32 5.22 -2.53 16.03
C LEU A 32 5.47 -1.99 17.44
N ARG A 33 4.87 -0.85 17.80
CA ARG A 33 4.93 -0.30 19.14
C ARG A 33 4.33 -1.26 20.16
N GLU A 34 3.14 -1.79 19.86
CA GLU A 34 2.45 -2.76 20.71
C GLU A 34 3.23 -4.08 20.83
N ALA A 35 3.83 -4.55 19.72
CA ALA A 35 4.47 -5.87 19.68
C ALA A 35 5.94 -5.89 20.15
N LEU A 36 6.72 -4.86 19.80
CA LEU A 36 8.18 -4.83 19.92
C LEU A 36 8.72 -3.58 20.62
N GLY A 37 7.90 -2.52 20.72
CA GLY A 37 8.22 -1.28 21.44
C GLY A 37 8.56 -0.08 20.55
N ASP A 38 8.74 1.07 21.19
CA ASP A 38 8.89 2.37 20.50
C ASP A 38 10.09 2.46 19.56
N LYS A 39 11.18 1.74 19.86
CA LYS A 39 12.38 1.72 19.00
C LYS A 39 12.09 1.10 17.64
N HIS A 40 11.26 0.06 17.58
CA HIS A 40 10.89 -0.58 16.31
C HIS A 40 9.87 0.25 15.56
N ALA A 41 8.93 0.90 16.26
CA ALA A 41 8.00 1.85 15.64
C ALA A 41 8.72 3.06 15.01
N SER A 42 9.76 3.56 15.68
CA SER A 42 10.56 4.70 15.21
C SER A 42 11.50 4.37 14.04
N LEU A 43 11.55 3.10 13.61
CA LEU A 43 12.30 2.68 12.43
C LEU A 43 11.70 3.23 11.13
N PHE A 44 10.40 3.53 11.09
CA PHE A 44 9.72 3.95 9.87
C PHE A 44 9.44 5.46 9.90
N ALA A 45 9.94 6.18 8.90
CA ALA A 45 9.62 7.59 8.74
C ALA A 45 8.16 7.77 8.27
N GLU A 46 7.51 8.83 8.73
CA GLU A 46 6.16 9.18 8.31
C GLU A 46 6.18 9.84 6.91
N PRO A 47 5.46 9.29 5.92
CA PRO A 47 5.37 9.87 4.59
C PRO A 47 4.29 10.95 4.53
N VAL A 48 4.69 12.15 4.13
CA VAL A 48 3.79 13.29 3.87
C VAL A 48 3.87 13.62 2.38
N VAL A 49 2.82 13.29 1.65
CA VAL A 49 2.74 13.59 0.21
C VAL A 49 2.59 15.10 0.02
N SER A 50 3.44 15.67 -0.83
CA SER A 50 3.38 17.08 -1.18
C SER A 50 2.04 17.44 -1.84
N PRO A 51 1.58 18.70 -1.80
CA PRO A 51 0.33 19.11 -2.42
C PRO A 51 0.25 18.86 -3.94
N ARG A 52 1.40 18.75 -4.62
CA ARG A 52 1.50 18.46 -6.04
C ARG A 52 1.45 16.95 -6.35
N GLY A 53 1.65 16.10 -5.35
CA GLY A 53 1.61 14.64 -5.48
C GLY A 53 2.82 13.99 -6.15
N ASP A 54 3.85 14.77 -6.52
CA ASP A 54 5.07 14.30 -7.18
C ASP A 54 6.20 13.93 -6.19
N GLN A 55 6.14 14.50 -5.00
CA GLN A 55 7.14 14.34 -3.95
C GLN A 55 6.54 13.86 -2.63
N VAL A 56 7.34 13.14 -1.86
CA VAL A 56 7.04 12.68 -0.50
C VAL A 56 8.11 13.22 0.43
N ASP A 57 7.68 14.00 1.43
CA ASP A 57 8.53 14.40 2.55
C ASP A 57 8.47 13.33 3.64
N TRP A 58 9.62 12.96 4.20
CA TRP A 58 9.75 11.93 5.21
C TRP A 58 10.11 12.55 6.55
N TYR A 59 9.34 12.24 7.60
CA TYR A 59 9.51 12.78 8.93
C TYR A 59 9.86 11.68 9.94
N SER A 60 10.67 12.01 10.94
CA SER A 60 10.97 11.11 12.05
C SER A 60 10.57 11.75 13.37
N SER A 61 10.13 10.91 14.31
CA SER A 61 9.95 11.25 15.72
C SER A 61 11.27 11.28 16.50
N ALA A 62 12.33 10.68 15.95
CA ALA A 62 13.66 10.72 16.55
C ALA A 62 14.26 12.13 16.46
N SER A 63 15.04 12.50 17.46
CA SER A 63 15.71 13.79 17.55
C SER A 63 17.23 13.61 17.48
N GLY A 64 17.93 14.51 16.80
CA GLY A 64 19.39 14.50 16.72
C GLY A 64 19.90 14.85 15.33
N GLN A 65 21.20 14.62 15.13
CA GLN A 65 21.83 14.81 13.82
C GLN A 65 21.36 13.73 12.84
N ILE A 66 21.04 14.15 11.62
CA ILE A 66 20.67 13.28 10.50
C ILE A 66 21.94 12.95 9.72
N GLN A 67 22.18 11.66 9.49
CA GLN A 67 23.26 11.18 8.64
C GLN A 67 22.79 9.98 7.82
N LYS A 68 23.15 9.91 6.53
CA LYS A 68 22.91 8.70 5.73
C LYS A 68 23.82 7.58 6.19
N LEU A 69 23.27 6.37 6.36
CA LEU A 69 24.08 5.22 6.79
C LEU A 69 25.23 4.93 5.81
N SER A 70 24.98 5.06 4.51
CA SER A 70 25.99 4.90 3.45
C SER A 70 27.12 5.94 3.47
N ALA A 71 26.94 7.06 4.18
CA ALA A 71 27.95 8.09 4.35
C ALA A 71 28.70 7.98 5.68
N MET A 72 28.36 7.00 6.53
CA MET A 72 29.06 6.72 7.78
C MET A 72 30.28 5.82 7.52
N THR A 73 31.35 6.02 8.28
CA THR A 73 32.55 5.20 8.21
C THR A 73 33.12 4.95 9.60
N GLY A 74 33.79 3.82 9.81
CA GLY A 74 34.43 3.48 11.07
C GLY A 74 33.49 2.81 12.08
N PRO A 75 33.88 2.76 13.37
CA PRO A 75 33.15 2.01 14.41
C PRO A 75 31.68 2.40 14.55
N ASP A 76 31.36 3.69 14.37
CA ASP A 76 29.99 4.20 14.48
C ASP A 76 29.07 3.63 13.38
N ALA A 77 29.63 3.37 12.18
CA ALA A 77 28.89 2.76 11.08
C ALA A 77 28.57 1.29 11.35
N GLU A 78 29.54 0.54 11.89
CA GLU A 78 29.34 -0.86 12.28
C GLU A 78 28.28 -0.99 13.38
N GLN A 79 28.32 -0.10 14.37
CA GLN A 79 27.30 -0.06 15.43
C GLN A 79 25.92 0.28 14.88
N ALA A 80 25.83 1.26 13.98
CA ALA A 80 24.57 1.64 13.33
C ALA A 80 24.00 0.48 12.49
N GLN A 81 24.84 -0.22 11.73
CA GLN A 81 24.45 -1.38 10.94
C GLN A 81 24.00 -2.56 11.82
N ALA A 82 24.69 -2.78 12.95
CA ALA A 82 24.31 -3.81 13.92
C ALA A 82 22.94 -3.52 14.54
N GLU A 83 22.65 -2.27 14.93
CA GLU A 83 21.35 -1.89 15.49
C GLU A 83 20.24 -1.99 14.45
N LEU A 84 20.47 -1.53 13.22
CA LEU A 84 19.52 -1.71 12.11
C LEU A 84 19.22 -3.19 11.88
N SER A 85 20.26 -4.02 11.79
CA SER A 85 20.14 -5.46 11.56
C SER A 85 19.35 -6.14 12.68
N ARG A 86 19.54 -5.71 13.93
CA ARG A 86 18.77 -6.20 15.09
C ARG A 86 17.30 -5.86 14.96
N LEU A 87 16.96 -4.59 14.70
CA LEU A 87 15.57 -4.14 14.58
C LEU A 87 14.85 -4.82 13.41
N VAL A 88 15.49 -4.89 12.24
CA VAL A 88 14.94 -5.57 11.06
C VAL A 88 14.74 -7.06 11.33
N SER A 89 15.68 -7.72 11.99
CA SER A 89 15.57 -9.14 12.34
C SER A 89 14.43 -9.42 13.31
N ASP A 90 14.22 -8.55 14.31
CA ASP A 90 13.12 -8.68 15.26
C ASP A 90 11.76 -8.54 14.56
N ILE A 91 11.62 -7.54 13.68
CA ILE A 91 10.39 -7.32 12.90
C ILE A 91 10.13 -8.51 11.96
N LYS A 92 11.17 -8.99 11.26
CA LYS A 92 11.05 -10.13 10.35
C LYS A 92 10.57 -11.38 11.09
N LYS A 93 11.17 -11.72 12.23
CA LYS A 93 10.74 -12.85 13.06
C LYS A 93 9.31 -12.69 13.55
N HIS A 94 8.91 -11.47 13.90
CA HIS A 94 7.53 -11.19 14.29
C HIS A 94 6.56 -11.40 13.13
N ALA A 95 6.86 -10.87 11.94
CA ALA A 95 6.07 -11.07 10.73
C ALA A 95 5.95 -12.56 10.36
N GLU A 96 7.05 -13.32 10.41
CA GLU A 96 7.05 -14.77 10.18
C GLU A 96 6.14 -15.52 11.16
N LYS A 97 6.11 -15.12 12.43
CA LYS A 97 5.19 -15.68 13.43
C LYS A 97 3.73 -15.38 13.07
N LEU A 98 3.41 -14.15 12.67
CA LEU A 98 2.06 -13.77 12.26
C LEU A 98 1.61 -14.52 10.99
N ALA A 99 2.52 -14.77 10.05
CA ALA A 99 2.23 -15.48 8.80
C ALA A 99 1.75 -16.93 9.02
N GLN A 100 2.12 -17.55 10.15
CA GLN A 100 1.72 -18.91 10.52
C GLN A 100 0.30 -18.99 11.11
N SER A 101 -0.35 -17.85 11.34
CA SER A 101 -1.71 -17.80 11.88
C SER A 101 -2.75 -18.35 10.88
N ARG A 102 -3.83 -18.93 11.41
CA ARG A 102 -5.00 -19.34 10.62
C ARG A 102 -5.98 -18.19 10.36
N ASP A 103 -5.81 -17.07 11.09
CA ASP A 103 -6.64 -15.89 10.92
C ASP A 103 -6.13 -15.02 9.75
N GLU A 104 -7.03 -14.70 8.82
CA GLU A 104 -6.72 -13.92 7.62
C GLU A 104 -6.27 -12.49 7.94
N ASN A 105 -6.79 -11.88 9.02
CA ASN A 105 -6.37 -10.53 9.40
C ASN A 105 -4.92 -10.55 9.90
N THR A 106 -4.58 -11.54 10.73
CA THR A 106 -3.22 -11.75 11.24
C THR A 106 -2.23 -12.00 10.11
N ARG A 107 -2.60 -12.81 9.09
CA ARG A 107 -1.74 -13.00 7.91
C ARG A 107 -1.56 -11.73 7.09
N ARG A 108 -2.61 -10.91 6.93
CA ARG A 108 -2.49 -9.60 6.28
C ARG A 108 -1.60 -8.62 7.05
N GLN A 109 -1.56 -8.70 8.38
CA GLN A 109 -0.57 -7.96 9.18
C GLN A 109 0.84 -8.47 8.91
N ALA A 110 1.05 -9.78 8.78
CA ALA A 110 2.35 -10.35 8.41
C ALA A 110 2.85 -9.83 7.05
N GLU A 111 1.97 -9.81 6.04
CA GLU A 111 2.28 -9.25 4.72
C GLU A 111 2.60 -7.76 4.80
N THR A 112 1.86 -7.02 5.62
CA THR A 112 2.09 -5.58 5.85
C THR A 112 3.48 -5.33 6.42
N LEU A 113 3.87 -6.06 7.47
CA LEU A 113 5.19 -5.91 8.09
C LEU A 113 6.31 -6.39 7.18
N THR A 114 6.08 -7.46 6.42
CA THR A 114 7.04 -7.93 5.40
C THR A 114 7.28 -6.85 4.35
N ASN A 115 6.21 -6.29 3.78
CA ASN A 115 6.32 -5.20 2.81
C ASN A 115 6.93 -3.93 3.42
N ALA A 116 6.70 -3.64 4.70
CA ALA A 116 7.29 -2.48 5.36
C ALA A 116 8.83 -2.56 5.39
N LEU A 117 9.40 -3.76 5.50
CA LEU A 117 10.86 -3.94 5.49
C LEU A 117 11.52 -3.76 4.12
N GLU A 118 10.74 -3.68 3.05
CA GLU A 118 11.25 -3.48 1.70
C GLU A 118 11.52 -1.99 1.44
N ILE A 119 12.73 -1.69 0.97
CA ILE A 119 13.18 -0.36 0.54
C ILE A 119 13.85 -0.47 -0.85
N PRO A 120 13.87 0.59 -1.67
CA PRO A 120 14.41 0.52 -3.03
C PRO A 120 15.92 0.22 -3.08
N ASP A 121 16.68 0.83 -2.17
CA ASP A 121 18.13 0.65 -2.02
C ASP A 121 18.62 1.18 -0.66
N GLU A 122 19.89 0.96 -0.33
CA GLU A 122 20.51 1.35 0.95
C GLU A 122 20.59 2.86 1.18
N SER A 123 20.45 3.70 0.14
CA SER A 123 20.49 5.16 0.26
C SER A 123 19.26 5.74 0.98
N HIS A 124 18.24 4.90 1.20
CA HIS A 124 17.02 5.20 1.92
C HIS A 124 17.10 4.96 3.43
N VAL A 125 18.29 4.61 3.94
CA VAL A 125 18.54 4.40 5.38
C VAL A 125 19.26 5.59 5.99
N TYR A 126 18.65 6.18 7.01
CA TYR A 126 19.17 7.33 7.75
C TYR A 126 19.37 6.98 9.22
N MET A 127 20.37 7.59 9.84
CA MET A 127 20.58 7.60 11.28
C MET A 127 20.17 8.97 11.81
N VAL A 128 19.30 8.99 12.82
CA VAL A 128 18.83 10.20 13.51
C VAL A 128 19.17 10.08 14.98
N GLY A 129 20.21 10.78 15.44
CA GLY A 129 20.65 10.70 16.84
C GLY A 129 21.02 9.28 17.30
N GLY A 130 21.50 8.43 16.39
CA GLY A 130 21.84 7.02 16.67
C GLY A 130 20.69 6.02 16.48
N GLN A 131 19.46 6.48 16.18
CA GLN A 131 18.33 5.64 15.81
C GLN A 131 18.28 5.45 14.29
N PRO A 132 18.22 4.22 13.75
CA PRO A 132 17.99 4.00 12.32
C PRO A 132 16.54 4.32 11.95
N VAL A 133 16.38 4.96 10.79
CA VAL A 133 15.10 5.39 10.23
C VAL A 133 15.09 5.13 8.72
N LEU A 134 14.07 4.42 8.24
CA LEU A 134 13.86 4.05 6.86
C LEU A 134 12.94 5.07 6.17
N THR A 135 13.32 5.44 4.96
CA THR A 135 12.48 6.19 4.00
C THR A 135 12.10 5.27 2.84
N CYS A 136 11.10 5.64 2.05
CA CYS A 136 10.61 4.83 0.91
C CYS A 136 10.29 3.38 1.27
N TRP A 137 9.94 3.09 2.53
CA TRP A 137 9.54 1.76 2.94
C TRP A 137 8.25 1.34 2.22
N SER A 138 8.07 0.03 2.02
CA SER A 138 7.03 -0.54 1.15
C SER A 138 7.06 -0.05 -0.30
N HIS A 139 8.26 0.26 -0.80
CA HIS A 139 8.49 0.52 -2.22
C HIS A 139 9.71 -0.27 -2.68
N GLU A 140 9.66 -0.68 -3.95
CA GLU A 140 10.81 -1.19 -4.68
C GLU A 140 11.09 -0.29 -5.89
N LEU A 141 12.27 -0.41 -6.49
CA LEU A 141 12.62 0.32 -7.70
C LEU A 141 11.78 -0.16 -8.89
N ASP A 142 11.13 0.75 -9.60
CA ASP A 142 10.38 0.42 -10.83
C ASP A 142 11.34 0.35 -12.03
N VAL A 143 12.03 -0.78 -12.16
CA VAL A 143 12.97 -1.05 -13.27
C VAL A 143 12.26 -1.08 -14.64
N ARG A 144 10.91 -1.11 -14.68
CA ARG A 144 10.12 -1.10 -15.92
C ARG A 144 9.69 0.29 -16.37
N ALA A 145 9.92 1.33 -15.58
CA ALA A 145 9.68 2.73 -15.94
C ALA A 145 10.75 3.32 -16.88
N ALA A 146 11.36 2.50 -17.76
CA ALA A 146 12.00 3.06 -18.95
C ALA A 146 10.89 3.66 -19.81
N PRO A 147 10.96 4.95 -20.22
CA PRO A 147 9.89 5.60 -20.95
C PRO A 147 9.67 4.84 -22.26
N THR A 148 8.60 4.04 -22.28
CA THR A 148 8.27 3.19 -23.42
C THR A 148 7.63 4.08 -24.48
N GLY A 149 8.47 4.77 -25.24
CA GLY A 149 8.11 5.34 -26.54
C GLY A 149 8.33 4.28 -27.62
N VAL A 150 7.28 3.96 -28.38
CA VAL A 150 7.24 2.90 -29.42
C VAL A 150 8.34 3.04 -30.49
N LEU A 151 8.90 4.23 -30.68
CA LEU A 151 9.97 4.47 -31.66
C LEU A 151 11.39 4.19 -31.14
N TYR A 152 11.59 4.12 -29.82
CA TYR A 152 12.91 3.90 -29.21
C TYR A 152 13.38 2.43 -29.32
N GLY A 153 12.44 1.49 -29.45
CA GLY A 153 12.73 0.07 -29.71
C GLY A 153 13.05 -0.26 -31.18
N LEU A 154 12.92 0.72 -32.09
CA LEU A 154 13.19 0.56 -33.53
C LEU A 154 14.62 0.95 -33.92
N ILE A 155 15.45 1.40 -32.97
CA ILE A 155 16.87 1.68 -33.17
C ILE A 155 17.66 0.40 -32.83
N PRO A 156 18.30 -0.27 -33.80
CA PRO A 156 19.22 -1.38 -33.50
C PRO A 156 20.43 -0.81 -32.76
N GLY A 157 20.53 -1.06 -31.46
CA GLY A 157 21.64 -0.60 -30.63
C GLY A 157 21.30 -0.30 -29.17
N ALA A 158 20.03 -0.07 -28.83
CA ALA A 158 19.63 0.27 -27.45
C ALA A 158 19.79 -0.89 -26.44
N ALA A 159 19.79 -2.15 -26.89
CA ALA A 159 20.10 -3.30 -26.02
C ALA A 159 21.60 -3.45 -25.70
N ALA A 160 22.48 -2.78 -26.45
CA ALA A 160 23.94 -2.94 -26.31
C ALA A 160 24.56 -2.07 -25.20
N ALA A 161 23.85 -1.07 -24.67
CA ALA A 161 24.36 -0.23 -23.58
C ALA A 161 24.25 -0.89 -22.18
N SER A 162 23.54 -2.03 -22.07
CA SER A 162 23.55 -2.87 -20.85
C SER A 162 24.87 -3.66 -20.68
N HIS A 163 25.83 -3.53 -21.61
CA HIS A 163 27.09 -4.29 -21.61
C HIS A 163 28.30 -3.55 -20.98
N ALA A 164 28.09 -2.44 -20.28
CA ALA A 164 29.19 -1.63 -19.74
C ALA A 164 29.22 -1.49 -18.20
N ALA A 165 28.68 -2.46 -17.46
CA ALA A 165 28.84 -2.50 -16.00
C ALA A 165 29.07 -3.94 -15.50
N ALA A 166 30.30 -4.44 -15.67
CA ALA A 166 31.00 -5.34 -14.73
C ALA A 166 32.28 -5.87 -15.40
N GLY A 167 33.36 -5.09 -15.35
CA GLY A 167 34.69 -5.63 -15.57
C GLY A 167 35.14 -6.45 -14.37
N GLY A 168 35.60 -7.68 -14.62
CA GLY A 168 36.55 -8.39 -13.75
C GLY A 168 36.15 -9.82 -13.37
N GLY A 169 36.92 -10.82 -13.82
CA GLY A 169 37.11 -12.07 -13.06
C GLY A 169 36.89 -13.40 -13.79
N SER A 170 37.89 -13.80 -14.59
CA SER A 170 38.41 -15.16 -14.87
C SER A 170 37.66 -16.43 -14.39
N ASN A 171 37.51 -17.34 -15.37
CA ASN A 171 37.54 -18.81 -15.34
C ASN A 171 36.47 -19.62 -14.58
N GLY A 172 35.59 -20.24 -15.37
CA GLY A 172 34.86 -21.45 -15.02
C GLY A 172 34.39 -22.14 -16.30
N ASN A 173 35.10 -23.18 -16.71
CA ASN A 173 34.69 -24.06 -17.80
C ASN A 173 33.34 -24.71 -17.45
N ILE A 174 32.29 -24.38 -18.20
CA ILE A 174 31.06 -25.18 -18.21
C ILE A 174 30.73 -25.45 -19.67
N ASP A 175 31.08 -26.65 -20.11
CA ASP A 175 30.59 -27.27 -21.33
C ASP A 175 29.06 -27.24 -21.32
N GLN A 176 28.46 -26.25 -21.98
CA GLN A 176 27.07 -26.30 -22.40
C GLN A 176 27.02 -26.70 -23.87
N THR A 177 27.19 -28.01 -24.07
CA THR A 177 26.74 -28.74 -25.25
C THR A 177 25.24 -28.53 -25.38
N SER A 178 24.84 -27.46 -26.05
CA SER A 178 23.46 -27.28 -26.51
C SER A 178 23.22 -28.34 -27.59
N ARG A 179 22.73 -29.51 -27.17
CA ARG A 179 22.04 -30.42 -28.08
C ARG A 179 20.89 -29.61 -28.68
N ALA A 180 21.05 -29.24 -29.94
CA ALA A 180 19.93 -28.94 -30.81
C ALA A 180 19.02 -30.18 -30.80
N ALA A 181 18.06 -30.19 -29.89
CA ALA A 181 16.95 -31.11 -29.96
C ALA A 181 16.20 -30.72 -31.23
N SER A 182 16.42 -31.50 -32.29
CA SER A 182 15.62 -31.52 -33.51
C SER A 182 14.20 -31.92 -33.13
N GLY A 183 13.47 -30.95 -32.59
CA GLY A 183 12.11 -31.07 -32.07
C GLY A 183 11.12 -31.19 -33.21
N PHE A 184 11.00 -32.42 -33.69
CA PHE A 184 9.88 -33.04 -34.37
C PHE A 184 8.59 -32.16 -34.41
N PRO A 185 8.34 -31.43 -35.52
CA PRO A 185 7.45 -30.27 -35.57
C PRO A 185 5.96 -30.56 -35.34
N TRP A 186 5.52 -31.82 -35.43
CA TRP A 186 4.12 -32.18 -35.16
C TRP A 186 3.73 -32.06 -33.69
N LEU A 187 4.69 -32.21 -32.75
CA LEU A 187 4.43 -31.97 -31.31
C LEU A 187 4.15 -30.50 -31.01
N ARG A 188 4.78 -29.58 -31.76
CA ARG A 188 4.43 -28.16 -31.70
C ARG A 188 3.02 -27.93 -32.26
N ILE A 189 2.65 -28.58 -33.36
CA ILE A 189 1.30 -28.47 -33.95
C ILE A 189 0.23 -29.03 -32.99
N VAL A 190 0.49 -30.17 -32.33
CA VAL A 190 -0.40 -30.74 -31.32
C VAL A 190 -0.50 -29.82 -30.11
N ALA A 191 0.60 -29.26 -29.62
CA ALA A 191 0.56 -28.28 -28.53
C ALA A 191 -0.25 -27.03 -28.90
N TRP A 192 -0.12 -26.54 -30.14
CA TRP A 192 -0.93 -25.42 -30.65
C TRP A 192 -2.41 -25.78 -30.78
N LEU A 193 -2.76 -26.99 -31.23
CA LEU A 193 -4.15 -27.46 -31.28
C LEU A 193 -4.76 -27.62 -29.88
N LEU A 194 -3.99 -28.12 -28.91
CA LEU A 194 -4.41 -28.27 -27.52
C LEU A 194 -4.62 -26.91 -26.87
N LEU A 195 -3.71 -25.96 -27.11
CA LEU A 195 -3.82 -24.57 -26.66
C LEU A 195 -5.04 -23.88 -27.28
N ALA A 196 -5.26 -24.03 -28.59
CA ALA A 196 -6.42 -23.48 -29.28
C ALA A 196 -7.73 -24.08 -28.74
N GLY A 197 -7.77 -25.39 -28.47
CA GLY A 197 -8.92 -26.05 -27.86
C GLY A 197 -9.20 -25.56 -26.44
N LEU A 198 -8.15 -25.34 -25.63
CA LEU A 198 -8.28 -24.83 -24.27
C LEU A 198 -8.75 -23.37 -24.27
N ILE A 199 -8.24 -22.53 -25.17
CA ILE A 199 -8.71 -21.16 -25.37
C ILE A 199 -10.17 -21.15 -25.82
N LEU A 200 -10.56 -22.01 -26.76
CA LEU A 200 -11.95 -22.11 -27.22
C LEU A 200 -12.89 -22.57 -26.09
N CYS A 201 -12.44 -23.54 -25.27
CA CYS A 201 -13.17 -24.00 -24.09
C CYS A 201 -13.35 -22.89 -23.05
N LEU A 202 -12.28 -22.14 -22.74
CA LEU A 202 -12.34 -20.97 -21.86
C LEU A 202 -13.26 -19.89 -22.43
N PHE A 203 -13.20 -19.62 -23.74
CA PHE A 203 -14.07 -18.67 -24.40
C PHE A 203 -15.54 -19.10 -24.29
N TYR A 204 -15.87 -20.37 -24.56
CA TYR A 204 -17.21 -20.91 -24.36
C TYR A 204 -17.67 -20.86 -22.90
N ALA A 205 -16.77 -21.16 -21.95
CA ALA A 205 -17.06 -21.09 -20.52
C ALA A 205 -17.23 -19.64 -20.01
N LEU A 206 -16.62 -18.64 -20.66
CA LEU A 206 -16.82 -17.21 -20.39
C LEU A 206 -18.05 -16.65 -21.12
N LEU A 207 -18.47 -17.23 -22.25
CA LEU A 207 -19.72 -16.86 -22.92
C LEU A 207 -20.96 -17.44 -22.22
N ALA A 208 -20.85 -18.63 -21.61
CA ALA A 208 -21.93 -19.24 -20.82
C ALA A 208 -22.51 -18.33 -19.71
N PRO A 209 -21.71 -17.55 -18.94
CA PRO A 209 -22.21 -16.57 -17.97
C PRO A 209 -22.58 -15.20 -18.59
N CYS A 210 -22.15 -14.88 -19.81
CA CYS A 210 -22.43 -13.59 -20.44
C CYS A 210 -23.77 -13.52 -21.19
N GLY A 211 -24.53 -14.62 -21.28
CA GLY A 211 -25.93 -14.60 -21.73
C GLY A 211 -26.18 -14.08 -23.15
N LEU A 212 -25.14 -13.92 -23.97
CA LEU A 212 -25.24 -13.39 -25.33
C LEU A 212 -25.23 -14.52 -26.35
N TRP A 213 -26.34 -15.24 -26.40
CA TRP A 213 -26.67 -16.08 -27.55
C TRP A 213 -28.16 -15.96 -27.88
N GLY A 214 -28.47 -15.38 -29.05
CA GLY A 214 -29.75 -15.56 -29.71
C GLY A 214 -30.32 -14.34 -30.43
N PRO A 215 -30.34 -14.30 -31.78
CA PRO A 215 -31.26 -13.45 -32.51
C PRO A 215 -32.73 -13.77 -32.13
N GLN A 216 -33.57 -12.74 -32.15
CA GLN A 216 -34.83 -12.59 -31.40
C GLN A 216 -36.00 -13.52 -31.79
N TRP A 217 -35.75 -14.60 -32.53
CA TRP A 217 -36.76 -15.48 -33.12
C TRP A 217 -36.98 -16.82 -32.41
N LEU A 218 -36.12 -17.24 -31.48
CA LEU A 218 -36.39 -18.38 -30.59
C LEU A 218 -36.78 -17.90 -29.19
N LYS A 219 -38.07 -18.06 -28.86
CA LYS A 219 -38.62 -17.86 -27.52
C LYS A 219 -38.12 -18.93 -26.54
N LEU A 220 -36.88 -18.83 -26.09
CA LEU A 220 -36.32 -19.64 -25.01
C LEU A 220 -35.77 -18.73 -23.90
N ASN A 221 -36.65 -17.90 -23.34
CA ASN A 221 -36.39 -17.19 -22.08
C ASN A 221 -37.02 -17.96 -20.92
N ARG A 222 -36.24 -18.83 -20.30
CA ARG A 222 -36.31 -19.07 -18.85
C ARG A 222 -34.89 -19.25 -18.34
N CYS A 223 -34.43 -18.27 -17.58
CA CYS A 223 -33.66 -18.47 -16.36
C CYS A 223 -33.57 -17.11 -15.65
N GLU A 224 -34.56 -16.86 -14.79
CA GLU A 224 -34.43 -15.94 -13.66
C GLU A 224 -33.26 -16.44 -12.81
N ALA A 225 -32.11 -15.75 -12.83
CA ALA A 225 -30.99 -16.12 -11.99
C ALA A 225 -31.36 -15.79 -10.53
N PRO A 226 -31.26 -16.75 -9.58
CA PRO A 226 -31.47 -16.44 -8.19
C PRO A 226 -30.37 -15.46 -7.76
N LYS A 227 -30.77 -14.31 -7.23
CA LYS A 227 -29.86 -13.36 -6.59
C LYS A 227 -29.22 -14.07 -5.40
N VAL A 228 -28.03 -14.63 -5.59
CA VAL A 228 -27.17 -15.02 -4.48
C VAL A 228 -26.76 -13.72 -3.82
N ALA A 229 -27.45 -13.36 -2.74
CA ALA A 229 -27.02 -12.29 -1.86
C ALA A 229 -25.68 -12.71 -1.27
N VAL A 230 -24.59 -12.14 -1.78
CA VAL A 230 -23.31 -12.12 -1.09
C VAL A 230 -23.57 -11.32 0.18
N HIS A 231 -23.77 -12.01 1.30
CA HIS A 231 -23.87 -11.35 2.60
C HIS A 231 -22.48 -10.82 2.94
N ASN A 232 -22.21 -9.57 2.52
CA ASN A 232 -21.00 -8.85 2.86
C ASN A 232 -21.27 -8.10 4.19
N PRO A 233 -20.79 -8.59 5.35
CA PRO A 233 -21.02 -7.93 6.63
C PRO A 233 -20.43 -6.51 6.69
N GLN A 234 -19.60 -6.11 5.71
CA GLN A 234 -19.11 -4.74 5.58
C GLN A 234 -20.18 -3.78 5.02
N GLU A 235 -21.08 -4.24 4.13
CA GLU A 235 -22.11 -3.37 3.55
C GLU A 235 -23.21 -3.02 4.55
N GLU A 236 -23.57 -3.98 5.42
CA GLU A 236 -24.53 -3.73 6.50
C GLU A 236 -24.00 -2.69 7.49
N ARG A 237 -22.70 -2.76 7.83
CA ARG A 237 -22.03 -1.78 8.69
C ARG A 237 -22.01 -0.38 8.06
N ILE A 238 -21.78 -0.28 6.74
CA ILE A 238 -21.80 1.00 6.03
C ILE A 238 -23.22 1.60 6.02
N ALA A 239 -24.25 0.77 5.87
CA ALA A 239 -25.64 1.21 5.91
C ALA A 239 -26.06 1.71 7.31
N VAL A 240 -25.62 1.01 8.37
CA VAL A 240 -25.86 1.42 9.76
C VAL A 240 -25.15 2.74 10.06
N LEU A 241 -23.86 2.86 9.75
CA LEU A 241 -23.10 4.09 9.97
C LEU A 241 -23.70 5.31 9.26
N ARG A 242 -24.21 5.11 8.03
CA ARG A 242 -24.88 6.19 7.29
C ARG A 242 -26.16 6.65 8.01
N ARG A 243 -26.94 5.73 8.57
CA ARG A 243 -28.16 6.05 9.31
C ARG A 243 -27.83 6.80 10.60
N ASP A 244 -26.78 6.38 11.30
CA ASP A 244 -26.35 7.03 12.55
C ASP A 244 -25.88 8.47 12.28
N ILE A 245 -25.13 8.71 11.20
CA ILE A 245 -24.72 10.05 10.79
C ILE A 245 -25.93 10.94 10.51
N GLU A 246 -26.94 10.42 9.79
CA GLU A 246 -28.15 11.20 9.49
C GLU A 246 -28.94 11.52 10.77
N GLY A 247 -29.08 10.56 11.68
CA GLY A 247 -29.73 10.79 12.98
C GLY A 247 -28.99 11.80 13.85
N LEU A 248 -27.65 11.78 13.85
CA LEU A 248 -26.82 12.76 14.55
C LEU A 248 -26.99 14.17 13.95
N LYS A 249 -27.09 14.29 12.63
CA LYS A 249 -27.33 15.57 11.96
C LYS A 249 -28.71 16.13 12.29
N ASP A 250 -29.75 15.30 12.26
CA ASP A 250 -31.10 15.72 12.60
C ASP A 250 -31.18 16.17 14.06
N GLY A 251 -30.53 15.43 14.97
CA GLY A 251 -30.45 15.81 16.39
C GLY A 251 -29.76 17.15 16.63
N LEU A 252 -28.68 17.43 15.88
CA LEU A 252 -27.99 18.72 15.96
C LEU A 252 -28.88 19.87 15.47
N ALA A 253 -29.62 19.67 14.38
CA ALA A 253 -30.53 20.67 13.83
C ALA A 253 -31.70 20.98 14.78
N ASP A 254 -32.23 19.97 15.47
CA ASP A 254 -33.30 20.15 16.45
C ASP A 254 -32.82 20.85 17.73
N PHE A 255 -31.60 20.53 18.16
CA PHE A 255 -30.96 21.21 19.28
C PHE A 255 -30.70 22.70 18.98
N GLU A 256 -30.20 23.00 17.77
CA GLU A 256 -29.97 24.39 17.32
C GLU A 256 -31.28 25.20 17.32
N ARG A 257 -32.38 24.63 16.82
CA ARG A 257 -33.71 25.26 16.89
C ARG A 257 -34.17 25.50 18.32
N SER A 258 -33.98 24.52 19.20
CA SER A 258 -34.37 24.63 20.61
C SER A 258 -33.61 25.74 21.34
N CYS A 259 -32.30 25.88 21.07
CA CYS A 259 -31.49 26.99 21.59
C CYS A 259 -31.98 28.35 21.06
N LEU A 260 -32.28 28.46 19.77
CA LEU A 260 -32.78 29.70 19.17
C LEU A 260 -34.12 30.14 19.76
N VAL A 261 -35.06 29.20 19.93
CA VAL A 261 -36.37 29.50 20.55
C VAL A 261 -36.19 29.97 21.99
N ARG A 262 -35.33 29.31 22.76
CA ARG A 262 -35.07 29.70 24.16
C ARG A 262 -34.41 31.07 24.28
N GLU A 263 -33.54 31.43 23.34
CA GLU A 263 -32.92 32.75 23.30
C GLU A 263 -33.95 33.84 22.95
N ILE A 264 -34.85 33.58 21.99
CA ILE A 264 -35.94 34.50 21.64
C ILE A 264 -36.89 34.70 22.82
N ASP A 265 -37.24 33.64 23.55
CA ASP A 265 -38.11 33.72 24.72
C ASP A 265 -37.49 34.57 25.84
N ARG A 266 -36.18 34.42 26.08
CA ARG A 266 -35.42 35.28 27.01
C ARG A 266 -35.44 36.74 26.59
N LEU A 267 -35.32 37.04 25.30
CA LEU A 267 -35.35 38.42 24.79
C LEU A 267 -36.73 39.05 24.88
N ASN A 268 -37.79 38.24 24.80
CA ASN A 268 -39.18 38.71 24.85
C ASN A 268 -39.76 38.77 26.27
N THR A 269 -39.04 38.29 27.29
CA THR A 269 -39.53 38.36 28.67
C THR A 269 -39.45 39.81 29.18
N PRO A 270 -40.57 40.46 29.54
CA PRO A 270 -40.55 41.83 30.03
C PRO A 270 -39.80 41.93 31.37
N PRO A 271 -39.03 43.00 31.63
CA PRO A 271 -38.37 43.19 32.90
C PRO A 271 -39.39 43.30 34.04
N GLU A 272 -39.11 42.59 35.14
CA GLU A 272 -39.96 42.53 36.34
C GLU A 272 -40.27 43.95 36.86
N PRO A 273 -41.54 44.27 37.19
CA PRO A 273 -41.90 45.59 37.71
C PRO A 273 -41.23 45.83 39.06
N LYS A 274 -40.50 46.95 39.15
CA LYS A 274 -39.76 47.39 40.34
C LYS A 274 -40.74 47.64 41.50
N PRO A 275 -40.46 47.16 42.73
CA PRO A 275 -41.37 47.37 43.86
C PRO A 275 -41.46 48.86 44.21
N GLU A 276 -42.68 49.38 44.21
CA GLU A 276 -43.02 50.73 44.66
C GLU A 276 -42.85 50.83 46.19
N PRO A 277 -42.25 51.90 46.73
CA PRO A 277 -42.13 52.07 48.18
C PRO A 277 -43.49 52.49 48.77
N GLU A 278 -43.96 51.74 49.78
CA GLU A 278 -45.13 52.09 50.58
C GLU A 278 -44.90 53.41 51.36
N PRO A 279 -45.95 54.25 51.52
CA PRO A 279 -45.88 55.55 52.20
C PRO A 279 -45.75 55.47 53.72
#